data_AF-A0A2E8H454-F1
#
_entry.id   AF-A0A2E8H454-F1
#
_cell.length_a   1.000
_cell.length_b   1.000
_cell.length_c   1.000
_cell.angle_alpha   90.00
_cell.angle_beta   90.00
_cell.angle_gamma   90.00
#
_symmetry.space_group_name_H-M   'P 1'
#
loop_
_entity.id
_entity.type
_entity.pdbx_description
1 polymer ?
#
loop_
_entity_poly.entity_id
_entity_poly.type
_entity_poly.pdbx_seq_one_letter_code
_entity_poly.pdbx_strand_id
1 'polypeptide(L)'
;MSWSWSERHVDEYHVQGYTVFESILPASLVGELRHSCDAARHLAREKAGPQTQRLQPVFDYDIDHTPFTAFAELPELVDALQRTLSPGHTHGHADGLGVLLEPADLPWCTHWHRDWRDNISGLDLDRWEADYRDIDLFNQVNCALYEDSSTWVVPGSHLRPDLPRERSRFPERPIDGPGLDGLEGSSRERACLQYCTSMPGARQLHLAAGDFCLYRNTLWHIGNYVPYRRRATLHDFIDTPAYRSWRQREVSAANRRREAGQGMANPNRDH
;
A
#
# COMPACT_ATOMS: atom_id res chain seq x y z
N MET A 1 8.85 24.79 1.89
CA MET A 1 8.57 25.20 0.49
C MET A 1 7.06 25.16 0.31
N SER A 2 6.48 25.99 -0.56
CA SER A 2 5.07 25.83 -0.93
C SER A 2 4.94 24.65 -1.89
N TRP A 3 3.96 23.77 -1.67
CA TRP A 3 3.61 22.69 -2.59
C TRP A 3 3.31 23.22 -4.01
N SER A 4 3.71 22.47 -5.03
CA SER A 4 3.35 22.74 -6.43
C SER A 4 3.36 21.46 -7.26
N TRP A 5 2.35 21.28 -8.09
CA TRP A 5 2.31 20.19 -9.08
C TRP A 5 3.19 20.50 -10.30
N SER A 6 3.75 19.46 -10.93
CA SER A 6 4.45 19.53 -12.21
C SER A 6 4.26 18.25 -13.04
N GLU A 7 4.53 18.33 -14.36
CA GLU A 7 4.49 17.18 -15.29
C GLU A 7 5.39 16.02 -14.86
N ARG A 8 6.43 16.29 -14.05
CA ARG A 8 7.26 15.26 -13.41
C ARG A 8 6.40 14.18 -12.74
N HIS A 9 5.30 14.57 -12.10
CA HIS A 9 4.44 13.61 -11.39
C HIS A 9 3.75 12.62 -12.33
N VAL A 10 3.36 13.06 -13.52
CA VAL A 10 2.81 12.21 -14.57
C VAL A 10 3.90 11.25 -15.05
N ASP A 11 5.07 11.79 -15.41
CA ASP A 11 6.19 10.98 -15.91
C ASP A 11 6.65 9.93 -14.89
N GLU A 12 6.87 10.32 -13.64
CA GLU A 12 7.26 9.42 -12.55
C GLU A 12 6.20 8.35 -12.32
N TYR A 13 4.93 8.73 -12.26
CA TYR A 13 3.85 7.78 -12.05
C TYR A 13 3.79 6.72 -13.15
N HIS A 14 3.82 7.15 -14.41
CA HIS A 14 3.71 6.23 -15.54
C HIS A 14 4.96 5.36 -15.72
N VAL A 15 6.16 5.91 -15.50
CA VAL A 15 7.43 5.19 -15.73
C VAL A 15 7.85 4.36 -14.52
N GLN A 16 7.77 4.93 -13.31
CA GLN A 16 8.23 4.29 -12.07
C GLN A 16 7.11 3.52 -11.37
N GLY A 17 5.86 3.86 -11.62
CA GLY A 17 4.69 3.26 -10.96
C GLY A 17 4.31 4.00 -9.69
N TYR A 18 5.02 5.08 -9.33
CA TYR A 18 4.68 5.94 -8.22
C TYR A 18 5.19 7.36 -8.43
N THR A 19 4.58 8.31 -7.73
CA THR A 19 5.04 9.70 -7.61
C THR A 19 4.79 10.18 -6.19
N VAL A 20 5.60 11.12 -5.71
CA VAL A 20 5.44 11.73 -4.38
C VAL A 20 5.08 13.20 -4.54
N PHE A 21 3.94 13.58 -3.94
CA PHE A 21 3.54 14.96 -3.74
C PHE A 21 4.15 15.46 -2.44
N GLU A 22 5.30 16.12 -2.56
CA GLU A 22 6.13 16.56 -1.44
C GLU A 22 5.45 17.72 -0.68
N SER A 23 5.22 17.56 0.64
CA SER A 23 4.63 18.57 1.52
C SER A 23 3.25 19.09 1.07
N ILE A 24 2.43 18.25 0.43
CA ILE A 24 1.10 18.64 -0.04
C ILE A 24 0.10 18.84 1.09
N LEU A 25 0.23 18.11 2.21
CA LEU A 25 -0.64 18.31 3.37
C LEU A 25 -0.23 19.55 4.19
N PRO A 26 -1.18 20.43 4.54
CA PRO A 26 -0.92 21.51 5.49
C PRO A 26 -0.46 20.98 6.84
N ALA A 27 0.51 21.66 7.47
CA ALA A 27 1.05 21.24 8.76
C ALA A 27 -0.01 21.17 9.88
N SER A 28 -1.05 22.01 9.83
CA SER A 28 -2.19 21.94 10.75
C SER A 28 -2.94 20.62 10.62
N LEU A 29 -3.30 20.24 9.39
CA LEU A 29 -4.01 19.00 9.11
C LEU A 29 -3.16 17.76 9.49
N VAL A 30 -1.85 17.81 9.27
CA VAL A 30 -0.93 16.75 9.76
C VAL A 30 -1.04 16.61 11.29
N GLY A 31 -1.08 17.73 12.03
CA GLY A 31 -1.24 17.72 13.49
C GLY A 31 -2.55 17.11 13.95
N GLU A 32 -3.67 17.47 13.33
CA GLU A 32 -5.00 16.95 13.64
C GLU A 32 -5.10 15.45 13.31
N LEU A 33 -4.63 15.03 12.14
CA LEU A 33 -4.58 13.63 11.74
C LEU A 33 -3.73 12.78 12.69
N ARG A 34 -2.59 13.30 13.17
CA ARG A 34 -1.76 12.61 14.18
C ARG A 34 -2.55 12.36 15.46
N HIS A 35 -3.32 13.34 15.92
CA HIS A 35 -4.15 13.20 17.12
C HIS A 35 -5.19 12.09 16.95
N SER A 36 -5.96 12.08 15.86
CA SER A 36 -6.93 11.01 15.60
C SER A 36 -6.27 9.65 15.38
N CYS A 37 -5.09 9.61 14.75
CA CYS A 37 -4.33 8.38 14.56
C CYS A 37 -3.77 7.80 15.87
N ASP A 38 -3.61 8.61 16.92
CA ASP A 38 -3.23 8.10 18.24
C ASP A 38 -4.35 7.26 18.86
N ALA A 39 -5.59 7.74 18.79
CA ALA A 39 -6.76 6.96 19.18
C ALA A 39 -6.89 5.68 18.34
N ALA A 40 -6.73 5.80 17.01
CA ALA A 40 -6.74 4.65 16.10
C ALA A 40 -5.68 3.60 16.47
N ARG A 41 -4.46 4.03 16.87
CA ARG A 41 -3.38 3.13 17.30
C ARG A 41 -3.75 2.37 18.56
N HIS A 42 -4.35 3.04 19.54
CA HIS A 42 -4.82 2.39 20.76
C HIS A 42 -5.89 1.33 20.45
N LEU A 43 -6.90 1.69 19.66
CA LEU A 43 -7.97 0.76 19.27
C LEU A 43 -7.45 -0.43 18.46
N ALA A 44 -6.52 -0.20 17.53
CA ALA A 44 -5.92 -1.28 16.75
C ALA A 44 -5.25 -2.30 17.67
N ARG A 45 -4.46 -1.82 18.64
CA ARG A 45 -3.72 -2.68 19.57
C ARG A 45 -4.64 -3.39 20.56
N GLU A 46 -5.71 -2.74 20.99
CA GLU A 46 -6.73 -3.37 21.82
C GLU A 46 -7.41 -4.54 21.10
N LYS A 47 -7.74 -4.36 19.81
CA LYS A 47 -8.48 -5.37 19.02
C LYS A 47 -7.61 -6.52 18.51
N ALA A 48 -6.43 -6.20 18.01
CA ALA A 48 -5.59 -7.15 17.27
C ALA A 48 -4.23 -7.41 17.94
N GLY A 49 -4.00 -6.84 19.12
CA GLY A 49 -2.78 -7.00 19.89
C GLY A 49 -1.65 -6.03 19.50
N PRO A 50 -0.56 -6.02 20.28
CA PRO A 50 0.53 -5.06 20.15
C PRO A 50 1.27 -5.11 18.81
N GLN A 51 1.24 -6.27 18.14
CA GLN A 51 1.89 -6.49 16.86
C GLN A 51 1.00 -6.14 15.65
N THR A 52 -0.13 -5.43 15.81
CA THR A 52 -0.91 -4.97 14.65
C THR A 52 -0.20 -3.81 13.92
N GLN A 53 -0.34 -3.75 12.59
CA GLN A 53 0.17 -2.63 11.76
C GLN A 53 -0.94 -1.87 11.04
N ARG A 54 -2.21 -2.17 11.31
CA ARG A 54 -3.31 -1.61 10.52
C ARG A 54 -4.61 -1.47 11.31
N LEU A 55 -5.30 -0.35 11.09
CA LEU A 55 -6.71 -0.18 11.38
C LEU A 55 -7.39 0.31 10.11
N GLN A 56 -8.31 -0.48 9.55
CA GLN A 56 -8.97 -0.18 8.28
C GLN A 56 -10.32 -0.91 8.21
N PRO A 57 -11.39 -0.26 7.72
CA PRO A 57 -11.47 1.17 7.41
C PRO A 57 -11.61 2.04 8.68
N VAL A 58 -11.03 3.24 8.71
CA VAL A 58 -10.98 4.08 9.93
C VAL A 58 -12.35 4.59 10.37
N PHE A 59 -13.30 4.77 9.43
CA PHE A 59 -14.63 5.29 9.69
C PHE A 59 -15.55 4.31 10.45
N ASP A 60 -15.16 3.04 10.56
CA ASP A 60 -15.89 2.02 11.33
C ASP A 60 -15.63 2.11 12.85
N TYR A 61 -14.75 3.02 13.29
CA TYR A 61 -14.27 3.11 14.65
C TYR A 61 -14.62 4.44 15.30
N ASP A 62 -14.88 4.42 16.61
CA ASP A 62 -15.19 5.60 17.41
C ASP A 62 -13.93 6.43 17.69
N ILE A 63 -13.54 7.24 16.70
CA ILE A 63 -12.43 8.20 16.74
C ILE A 63 -12.89 9.51 16.06
N ASP A 64 -12.16 10.61 16.25
CA ASP A 64 -12.49 11.85 15.55
C ASP A 64 -12.22 11.72 14.04
N HIS A 65 -13.32 11.67 13.28
CA HIS A 65 -13.35 11.54 11.82
C HIS A 65 -13.10 12.86 11.10
N THR A 66 -13.25 14.00 11.78
CA THR A 66 -13.13 15.35 11.21
C THR A 66 -11.87 15.53 10.35
N PRO A 67 -10.66 15.22 10.84
CA PRO A 67 -9.46 15.40 10.03
C PRO A 67 -9.33 14.41 8.86
N PHE A 68 -9.95 13.22 8.94
CA PHE A 68 -9.97 12.28 7.82
C PHE A 68 -10.90 12.77 6.69
N THR A 69 -12.04 13.37 7.04
CA THR A 69 -12.91 14.03 6.07
C THR A 69 -12.21 15.22 5.42
N ALA A 70 -11.54 16.07 6.21
CA ALA A 70 -10.76 17.18 5.68
C ALA A 70 -9.64 16.72 4.73
N PHE A 71 -9.00 15.58 5.01
CA PHE A 71 -8.02 14.96 4.11
C PHE A 71 -8.64 14.44 2.81
N ALA A 72 -9.81 13.81 2.87
CA ALA A 72 -10.53 13.33 1.69
C ALA A 72 -10.97 14.49 0.77
N GLU A 73 -11.31 15.63 1.36
CA GLU A 73 -11.84 16.80 0.65
C GLU A 73 -10.78 17.86 0.31
N LEU A 74 -9.51 17.64 0.66
CA LEU A 74 -8.43 18.62 0.48
C LEU A 74 -8.27 19.01 -1.01
N PRO A 75 -8.60 20.26 -1.42
CA PRO A 75 -8.69 20.63 -2.83
C PRO A 75 -7.38 20.45 -3.60
N GLU A 76 -6.24 20.82 -2.99
CA GLU A 76 -4.92 20.71 -3.59
C GLU A 76 -4.54 19.26 -3.88
N LEU A 77 -4.96 18.34 -3.00
CA LEU A 77 -4.70 16.91 -3.16
C LEU A 77 -5.60 16.30 -4.24
N VAL A 78 -6.89 16.66 -4.24
CA VAL A 78 -7.83 16.25 -5.30
C VAL A 78 -7.35 16.73 -6.68
N ASP A 79 -6.95 18.00 -6.81
CA ASP A 79 -6.39 18.55 -8.06
C ASP A 79 -5.13 17.79 -8.50
N ALA A 80 -4.17 17.59 -7.60
CA ALA A 80 -2.93 16.89 -7.90
C ALA A 80 -3.17 15.44 -8.36
N LEU A 81 -4.07 14.72 -7.71
CA LEU A 81 -4.47 13.36 -8.08
C LEU A 81 -5.10 13.32 -9.47
N GLN A 82 -6.09 14.19 -9.72
CA GLN A 82 -6.83 14.20 -10.98
C GLN A 82 -5.97 14.63 -12.17
N ARG A 83 -5.02 15.54 -11.96
CA ARG A 83 -4.04 15.95 -12.98
C ARG A 83 -3.01 14.88 -13.28
N THR A 84 -2.71 14.02 -12.30
CA THR A 84 -1.77 12.90 -12.48
C THR A 84 -2.44 11.69 -13.13
N LEU A 85 -3.74 11.50 -12.87
CA LEU A 85 -4.53 10.37 -13.36
C LEU A 85 -5.63 10.86 -14.33
N SER A 86 -6.84 11.05 -13.82
CA SER A 86 -7.96 11.64 -14.54
C SER A 86 -9.00 12.19 -13.55
N PRO A 87 -9.94 13.06 -13.98
CA PRO A 87 -11.02 13.55 -13.13
C PRO A 87 -11.95 12.46 -12.56
N GLY A 88 -11.93 11.23 -13.11
CA GLY A 88 -12.72 10.12 -12.61
C GLY A 88 -12.16 9.43 -11.36
N HIS A 89 -10.94 9.80 -10.96
CA HIS A 89 -10.24 9.22 -9.82
C HIS A 89 -10.57 9.98 -8.53
N THR A 90 -10.89 9.23 -7.48
CA THR A 90 -11.26 9.76 -6.15
C THR A 90 -10.51 9.01 -5.05
N HIS A 91 -10.37 9.61 -3.86
CA HIS A 91 -9.74 9.00 -2.68
C HIS A 91 -10.53 9.31 -1.41
N GLY A 92 -10.10 8.74 -0.28
CA GLY A 92 -10.69 9.01 1.02
C GLY A 92 -12.02 8.31 1.24
N HIS A 93 -12.21 7.13 0.64
CA HIS A 93 -13.50 6.43 0.71
C HIS A 93 -13.74 5.87 2.11
N ALA A 94 -14.99 5.95 2.58
CA ALA A 94 -15.35 5.49 3.92
C ALA A 94 -15.09 3.99 4.14
N ASP A 95 -15.19 3.19 3.09
CA ASP A 95 -14.95 1.74 3.09
C ASP A 95 -13.49 1.35 2.80
N GLY A 96 -12.65 2.33 2.46
CA GLY A 96 -11.28 2.12 2.02
C GLY A 96 -10.23 2.72 2.94
N LEU A 97 -10.40 3.95 3.41
CA LEU A 97 -9.35 4.68 4.12
C LEU A 97 -8.94 3.97 5.41
N GLY A 98 -7.65 3.70 5.54
CA GLY A 98 -7.01 3.03 6.67
C GLY A 98 -5.86 3.86 7.24
N VAL A 99 -5.41 3.49 8.44
CA VAL A 99 -4.11 3.93 8.97
C VAL A 99 -3.19 2.72 9.14
N LEU A 100 -1.98 2.86 8.61
CA LEU A 100 -0.89 1.92 8.83
C LEU A 100 0.00 2.41 9.97
N LEU A 101 0.35 1.51 10.88
CA LEU A 101 0.99 1.79 12.16
C LEU A 101 2.30 1.02 12.33
N GLU A 102 3.14 1.45 13.26
CA GLU A 102 4.26 0.66 13.74
C GLU A 102 3.80 -0.46 14.71
N PRO A 103 4.43 -1.65 14.67
CA PRO A 103 4.23 -2.64 15.72
C PRO A 103 4.76 -2.12 17.06
N ALA A 104 4.19 -2.57 18.19
CA ALA A 104 4.67 -2.15 19.50
C ALA A 104 5.91 -2.92 19.98
N ASP A 105 6.02 -4.20 19.65
CA ASP A 105 6.98 -5.09 20.32
C ASP A 105 8.17 -5.47 19.43
N LEU A 106 7.91 -6.06 18.25
CA LEU A 106 8.94 -6.65 17.42
C LEU A 106 8.96 -6.08 15.99
N PRO A 107 10.15 -5.94 15.38
CA PRO A 107 10.26 -5.64 13.95
C PRO A 107 9.47 -6.62 13.09
N TRP A 108 8.92 -6.14 11.99
CA TRP A 108 8.12 -6.96 11.09
C TRP A 108 8.14 -6.38 9.67
N CYS A 109 7.93 -7.22 8.67
CA CYS A 109 7.63 -6.76 7.33
C CYS A 109 6.53 -7.63 6.71
N THR A 110 5.75 -7.06 5.79
CA THR A 110 4.82 -7.85 4.97
C THR A 110 5.61 -8.79 4.05
N HIS A 111 4.93 -9.65 3.31
CA HIS A 111 5.58 -10.33 2.19
C HIS A 111 5.72 -9.34 1.03
N TRP A 112 6.70 -9.57 0.14
CA TRP A 112 6.66 -8.90 -1.17
C TRP A 112 5.40 -9.34 -1.90
N HIS A 113 4.70 -8.41 -2.52
CA HIS A 113 3.47 -8.71 -3.25
C HIS A 113 3.24 -7.69 -4.36
N ARG A 114 2.41 -8.09 -5.31
CA ARG A 114 1.55 -7.21 -6.10
C ARG A 114 0.13 -7.43 -5.63
N ASP A 115 -0.58 -6.35 -5.36
CA ASP A 115 -1.94 -6.45 -4.84
C ASP A 115 -2.85 -7.18 -5.81
N TRP A 116 -3.87 -7.81 -5.24
CA TRP A 116 -4.72 -8.82 -5.87
C TRP A 116 -3.96 -10.10 -6.20
N ARG A 117 -2.95 -10.03 -7.08
CA ARG A 117 -2.22 -11.18 -7.61
C ARG A 117 -1.71 -12.12 -6.53
N ASP A 118 -1.06 -11.56 -5.51
CA ASP A 118 -0.34 -12.35 -4.51
C ASP A 118 -1.09 -12.43 -3.15
N ASN A 119 -2.20 -11.69 -2.99
CA ASN A 119 -2.92 -11.55 -1.73
C ASN A 119 -4.37 -12.11 -1.77
N ILE A 120 -4.91 -12.46 -2.95
CA ILE A 120 -6.29 -12.96 -3.10
C ILE A 120 -6.29 -14.42 -3.58
N SER A 121 -6.55 -15.35 -2.65
CA SER A 121 -6.74 -16.76 -2.99
C SER A 121 -7.96 -16.94 -3.91
N GLY A 122 -7.81 -17.77 -4.95
CA GLY A 122 -8.86 -18.03 -5.93
C GLY A 122 -8.95 -16.98 -7.06
N LEU A 123 -8.09 -15.95 -7.07
CA LEU A 123 -8.04 -14.98 -8.17
C LEU A 123 -7.75 -15.67 -9.51
N ASP A 124 -8.41 -15.19 -10.55
CA ASP A 124 -8.14 -15.59 -11.93
C ASP A 124 -6.97 -14.75 -12.48
N LEU A 125 -5.80 -15.35 -12.62
CA LEU A 125 -4.59 -14.64 -13.04
C LEU A 125 -4.70 -14.12 -14.47
N ASP A 126 -5.31 -14.86 -15.39
CA ASP A 126 -5.44 -14.43 -16.80
C ASP A 126 -6.24 -13.13 -16.89
N ARG A 127 -7.30 -13.01 -16.07
CA ARG A 127 -8.10 -11.78 -15.98
C ARG A 127 -7.32 -10.64 -15.36
N TRP A 128 -6.63 -10.90 -14.25
CA TRP A 128 -5.79 -9.88 -13.64
C TRP A 128 -4.69 -9.40 -14.60
N GLU A 129 -4.07 -10.30 -15.35
CA GLU A 129 -3.02 -9.98 -16.33
C GLU A 129 -3.53 -9.18 -17.53
N ALA A 130 -4.80 -9.37 -17.91
CA ALA A 130 -5.44 -8.54 -18.93
C ALA A 130 -5.63 -7.08 -18.45
N ASP A 131 -5.84 -6.88 -17.14
CA ASP A 131 -6.30 -5.60 -16.60
C ASP A 131 -5.23 -4.83 -15.79
N TYR A 132 -4.17 -5.46 -15.29
CA TYR A 132 -3.27 -4.87 -14.27
C TYR A 132 -2.55 -3.58 -14.68
N ARG A 133 -2.52 -3.29 -15.98
CA ARG A 133 -1.92 -2.08 -16.57
C ARG A 133 -2.93 -0.96 -16.79
N ASP A 134 -4.23 -1.23 -16.75
CA ASP A 134 -5.27 -0.22 -16.87
C ASP A 134 -5.10 0.81 -15.76
N ILE A 135 -5.03 2.09 -16.13
CA ILE A 135 -4.82 3.18 -15.18
C ILE A 135 -6.07 3.51 -14.39
N ASP A 136 -7.26 3.18 -14.88
CA ASP A 136 -8.50 3.39 -14.13
C ASP A 136 -8.64 2.39 -12.97
N LEU A 137 -7.75 1.40 -12.89
CA LEU A 137 -7.71 0.33 -11.91
C LEU A 137 -6.39 0.37 -11.13
N PHE A 138 -6.35 -0.27 -9.96
CA PHE A 138 -5.09 -0.65 -9.27
C PHE A 138 -4.19 0.51 -8.82
N ASN A 139 -4.80 1.55 -8.26
CA ASN A 139 -4.11 2.71 -7.72
C ASN A 139 -4.29 2.76 -6.20
N GLN A 140 -3.25 3.17 -5.47
CA GLN A 140 -3.23 3.27 -4.02
C GLN A 140 -2.42 4.48 -3.56
N VAL A 141 -2.57 4.80 -2.28
CA VAL A 141 -1.93 5.94 -1.66
C VAL A 141 -1.25 5.54 -0.36
N ASN A 142 -0.15 6.23 -0.06
CA ASN A 142 0.44 6.29 1.26
C ASN A 142 0.69 7.77 1.59
N CYS A 143 -0.02 8.32 2.57
CA CYS A 143 0.22 9.68 3.06
C CYS A 143 0.84 9.65 4.45
N ALA A 144 2.10 10.05 4.54
CA ALA A 144 2.90 9.89 5.75
C ALA A 144 2.63 11.05 6.72
N LEU A 145 2.18 10.73 7.95
CA LEU A 145 1.99 11.75 9.00
C LEU A 145 3.26 11.94 9.83
N TYR A 146 4.19 11.01 9.78
CA TYR A 146 5.54 11.10 10.35
C TYR A 146 6.55 10.80 9.24
N GLU A 147 7.85 10.99 9.49
CA GLU A 147 8.86 10.48 8.56
C GLU A 147 8.68 8.96 8.41
N ASP A 148 8.42 8.50 7.18
CA ASP A 148 8.12 7.11 6.87
C ASP A 148 9.13 6.58 5.85
N SER A 149 9.86 5.54 6.24
CA SER A 149 10.75 4.78 5.34
C SER A 149 10.34 3.31 5.26
N SER A 150 9.08 2.99 5.56
CA SER A 150 8.63 1.60 5.68
C SER A 150 8.38 0.96 4.32
N THR A 151 7.97 1.75 3.31
CA THR A 151 7.58 1.21 2.00
C THR A 151 8.79 0.96 1.13
N TRP A 152 8.86 -0.23 0.53
CA TRP A 152 9.80 -0.54 -0.55
C TRP A 152 9.04 -0.94 -1.79
N VAL A 153 9.63 -0.63 -2.95
CA VAL A 153 9.03 -0.84 -4.27
C VAL A 153 10.07 -1.38 -5.26
N VAL A 154 9.63 -2.00 -6.34
CA VAL A 154 10.44 -2.21 -7.55
C VAL A 154 9.92 -1.31 -8.66
N PRO A 155 10.58 -0.17 -8.95
CA PRO A 155 10.10 0.79 -9.93
C PRO A 155 9.93 0.16 -11.32
N GLY A 156 8.85 0.53 -12.02
CA GLY A 156 8.53 0.05 -13.37
C GLY A 156 8.00 -1.38 -13.43
N SER A 157 7.89 -2.09 -12.31
CA SER A 157 7.37 -3.47 -12.30
C SER A 157 5.89 -3.55 -12.69
N HIS A 158 5.07 -2.51 -12.45
CA HIS A 158 3.67 -2.43 -12.90
C HIS A 158 3.47 -2.50 -14.41
N LEU A 159 4.53 -2.31 -15.20
CA LEU A 159 4.45 -2.35 -16.67
C LEU A 159 4.73 -3.75 -17.26
N ARG A 160 5.20 -4.69 -16.42
CA ARG A 160 5.70 -5.98 -16.91
C ARG A 160 5.36 -7.16 -15.99
N PRO A 161 5.37 -8.39 -16.54
CA PRO A 161 5.48 -9.62 -15.75
C PRO A 161 6.78 -9.65 -14.93
N ASP A 162 6.88 -10.61 -14.02
CA ASP A 162 8.06 -10.78 -13.19
C ASP A 162 9.31 -11.14 -14.04
N LEU A 163 10.45 -10.52 -13.77
CA LEU A 163 11.71 -10.84 -14.44
C LEU A 163 12.30 -12.17 -13.97
N PRO A 164 13.15 -12.85 -14.76
CA PRO A 164 13.78 -14.10 -14.35
C PRO A 164 14.41 -14.07 -12.95
N ARG A 165 15.09 -12.98 -12.57
CA ARG A 165 15.69 -12.85 -11.23
C ARG A 165 14.65 -12.66 -10.11
N GLU A 166 13.53 -12.00 -10.40
CA GLU A 166 12.41 -11.86 -9.45
C GLU A 166 11.73 -13.22 -9.25
N ARG A 167 11.51 -13.98 -10.34
CA ARG A 167 10.98 -15.35 -10.31
C ARG A 167 11.91 -16.32 -9.58
N SER A 168 13.21 -16.27 -9.84
CA SER A 168 14.18 -17.09 -9.10
C SER A 168 14.19 -16.79 -7.60
N ARG A 169 13.93 -15.53 -7.22
CA ARG A 169 13.85 -15.14 -5.81
C ARG A 169 12.54 -15.61 -5.15
N PHE A 170 11.43 -15.56 -5.88
CA PHE A 170 10.09 -15.94 -5.41
C PHE A 170 9.39 -16.89 -6.41
N PRO A 171 9.86 -18.15 -6.50
CA PRO A 171 9.38 -19.10 -7.50
C PRO A 171 7.98 -19.63 -7.20
N GLU A 172 7.59 -19.68 -5.92
CA GLU A 172 6.34 -20.27 -5.48
C GLU A 172 5.30 -19.25 -5.03
N ARG A 173 4.06 -19.74 -4.89
CA ARG A 173 2.94 -19.04 -4.24
C ARG A 173 2.30 -19.93 -3.17
N PRO A 174 1.89 -19.38 -2.01
CA PRO A 174 2.09 -18.00 -1.56
C PRO A 174 3.58 -17.65 -1.40
N ILE A 175 3.91 -16.36 -1.46
CA ILE A 175 5.30 -15.91 -1.36
C ILE A 175 5.80 -16.15 0.06
N ASP A 176 6.96 -16.79 0.19
CA ASP A 176 7.60 -17.03 1.47
C ASP A 176 7.97 -15.71 2.15
N GLY A 177 7.71 -15.63 3.45
CA GLY A 177 8.10 -14.51 4.29
C GLY A 177 9.58 -14.51 4.68
N PRO A 178 10.02 -13.53 5.49
CA PRO A 178 11.41 -13.39 5.95
C PRO A 178 11.92 -14.46 6.94
N GLY A 179 11.11 -15.44 7.35
CA GLY A 179 11.51 -16.49 8.30
C GLY A 179 11.87 -15.93 9.69
N LEU A 180 10.88 -15.40 10.42
CA LEU A 180 11.12 -14.66 11.67
C LEU A 180 10.99 -15.52 12.94
N ASP A 181 10.72 -16.81 12.82
CA ASP A 181 10.47 -17.67 13.97
C ASP A 181 11.72 -17.76 14.86
N GLY A 182 11.53 -17.50 16.16
CA GLY A 182 12.61 -17.46 17.14
C GLY A 182 13.56 -16.25 17.03
N LEU A 183 13.33 -15.31 16.10
CA LEU A 183 14.10 -14.08 15.99
C LEU A 183 13.46 -12.94 16.78
N GLU A 184 14.30 -12.23 17.54
CA GLU A 184 13.91 -11.06 18.33
C GLU A 184 14.82 -9.84 18.06
N GLY A 185 14.36 -8.66 18.50
CA GLY A 185 15.12 -7.42 18.50
C GLY A 185 15.88 -7.14 17.20
N SER A 186 17.17 -6.82 17.31
CA SER A 186 18.02 -6.48 16.18
C SER A 186 18.23 -7.61 15.17
N SER A 187 18.14 -8.87 15.61
CA SER A 187 18.28 -10.03 14.71
C SER A 187 17.06 -10.13 13.78
N ARG A 188 15.86 -9.90 14.34
CA ARG A 188 14.62 -9.85 13.58
C ARG A 188 14.58 -8.64 12.64
N GLU A 189 15.00 -7.47 13.12
CA GLU A 189 15.13 -6.26 12.28
C GLU A 189 16.03 -6.51 11.06
N ARG A 190 17.19 -7.15 11.28
CA ARG A 190 18.12 -7.50 10.22
C ARG A 190 17.51 -8.47 9.21
N ALA A 191 16.78 -9.48 9.69
CA ALA A 191 16.12 -10.44 8.81
C ALA A 191 15.06 -9.76 7.91
N CYS A 192 14.24 -8.87 8.48
CA CYS A 192 13.28 -8.08 7.70
C CYS A 192 13.98 -7.22 6.64
N LEU A 193 15.05 -6.49 7.00
CA LEU A 193 15.80 -5.67 6.05
C LEU A 193 16.48 -6.49 4.94
N GLN A 194 17.06 -7.65 5.28
CA GLN A 194 17.63 -8.58 4.32
C GLN A 194 16.57 -9.09 3.34
N TYR A 195 15.37 -9.41 3.83
CA TYR A 195 14.27 -9.83 2.99
C TYR A 195 13.82 -8.72 2.02
N CYS A 196 13.66 -7.48 2.49
CA CYS A 196 13.38 -6.33 1.61
C CYS A 196 14.46 -6.16 0.53
N THR A 197 15.72 -6.12 0.93
CA THR A 197 16.86 -5.88 0.01
C THR A 197 17.15 -7.07 -0.91
N SER A 198 16.58 -8.25 -0.64
CA SER A 198 16.76 -9.45 -1.48
C SER A 198 16.00 -9.41 -2.81
N MET A 199 14.99 -8.54 -2.96
CA MET A 199 14.26 -8.38 -4.21
C MET A 199 15.11 -7.59 -5.23
N PRO A 200 15.39 -8.13 -6.43
CA PRO A 200 16.16 -7.42 -7.44
C PRO A 200 15.53 -6.07 -7.82
N GLY A 201 16.31 -5.00 -7.73
CA GLY A 201 15.85 -3.64 -8.07
C GLY A 201 14.98 -2.98 -7.00
N ALA A 202 14.85 -3.56 -5.81
CA ALA A 202 14.14 -2.96 -4.69
C ALA A 202 14.72 -1.59 -4.32
N ARG A 203 13.83 -0.64 -4.08
CA ARG A 203 14.14 0.71 -3.61
C ARG A 203 13.26 1.04 -2.42
N GLN A 204 13.86 1.62 -1.39
CA GLN A 204 13.15 2.18 -0.26
C GLN A 204 12.57 3.54 -0.63
N LEU A 205 11.31 3.79 -0.28
CA LEU A 205 10.72 5.12 -0.35
C LEU A 205 10.98 5.84 0.97
N HIS A 206 11.26 7.14 0.89
CA HIS A 206 11.41 8.02 2.04
C HIS A 206 10.39 9.14 1.90
N LEU A 207 9.43 9.20 2.83
CA LEU A 207 8.37 10.19 2.87
C LEU A 207 8.57 11.06 4.11
N ALA A 208 8.58 12.37 3.94
CA ALA A 208 8.48 13.32 5.03
C ALA A 208 7.04 13.40 5.55
N ALA A 209 6.86 14.00 6.73
CA ALA A 209 5.52 14.27 7.25
C ALA A 209 4.77 15.24 6.32
N GLY A 210 3.59 14.84 5.89
CA GLY A 210 2.74 15.58 4.95
C GLY A 210 2.97 15.24 3.48
N ASP A 211 3.89 14.34 3.17
CA ASP A 211 4.05 13.81 1.81
C ASP A 211 2.93 12.81 1.48
N PHE A 212 2.53 12.81 0.22
CA PHE A 212 1.55 11.88 -0.32
C PHE A 212 2.15 11.10 -1.49
N CYS A 213 2.31 9.80 -1.33
CA CYS A 213 2.77 8.90 -2.38
C CYS A 213 1.56 8.28 -3.08
N LEU A 214 1.40 8.58 -4.36
CA LEU A 214 0.45 7.91 -5.26
C LEU A 214 1.20 6.79 -5.98
N TYR A 215 0.68 5.56 -5.97
CA TYR A 215 1.35 4.43 -6.62
C TYR A 215 0.39 3.39 -7.21
N ARG A 216 0.88 2.65 -8.21
CA ARG A 216 0.23 1.49 -8.81
C ARG A 216 0.34 0.31 -7.88
N ASN A 217 -0.74 -0.21 -7.30
CA ASN A 217 -0.64 -1.35 -6.39
C ASN A 217 -0.28 -2.68 -7.10
N THR A 218 -0.24 -2.68 -8.43
CA THR A 218 0.27 -3.78 -9.26
C THR A 218 1.79 -3.76 -9.43
N LEU A 219 2.50 -2.75 -8.89
CA LEU A 219 3.95 -2.80 -8.75
C LEU A 219 4.33 -3.71 -7.56
N TRP A 220 5.50 -4.33 -7.62
CA TRP A 220 6.06 -5.08 -6.49
C TRP A 220 6.34 -4.13 -5.32
N HIS A 221 5.67 -4.35 -4.19
CA HIS A 221 5.88 -3.57 -2.98
C HIS A 221 5.79 -4.39 -1.70
N ILE A 222 6.23 -3.78 -0.60
CA ILE A 222 6.30 -4.36 0.74
C ILE A 222 6.38 -3.23 1.77
N GLY A 223 5.90 -3.47 2.99
CA GLY A 223 6.16 -2.61 4.16
C GLY A 223 7.11 -3.27 5.16
N ASN A 224 8.07 -2.51 5.69
CA ASN A 224 9.06 -2.92 6.69
C ASN A 224 9.05 -1.97 7.89
N TYR A 225 8.80 -2.49 9.09
CA TYR A 225 8.43 -1.71 10.25
C TYR A 225 9.31 -2.06 11.45
N VAL A 226 9.66 -1.05 12.24
CA VAL A 226 10.41 -1.18 13.49
C VAL A 226 9.63 -0.50 14.62
N PRO A 227 9.65 -1.06 15.85
CA PRO A 227 8.78 -0.59 16.93
C PRO A 227 9.14 0.78 17.49
N TYR A 228 10.40 1.19 17.38
CA TYR A 228 10.90 2.45 17.92
C TYR A 228 10.75 3.65 16.96
N ARG A 229 10.27 3.43 15.72
CA ARG A 229 9.95 4.51 14.79
C ARG A 229 8.43 4.67 14.74
N ARG A 230 7.95 5.73 15.38
CA ARG A 230 6.53 6.07 15.38
C ARG A 230 6.04 6.26 13.96
N ARG A 231 4.91 5.64 13.63
CA ARG A 231 4.33 5.66 12.30
C ARG A 231 2.82 5.87 12.35
N ALA A 232 2.35 6.66 11.41
CA ALA A 232 0.96 6.74 11.03
C ALA A 232 0.96 7.18 9.57
N THR A 233 0.54 6.28 8.69
CA THR A 233 0.49 6.54 7.25
C THR A 233 -0.92 6.22 6.80
N LEU A 234 -1.63 7.23 6.29
CA LEU A 234 -2.95 7.03 5.72
C LEU A 234 -2.78 6.20 4.44
N HIS A 235 -3.61 5.18 4.30
CA HIS A 235 -3.54 4.24 3.22
C HIS A 235 -4.93 4.00 2.65
N ASP A 236 -5.06 4.09 1.35
CA ASP A 236 -6.34 3.93 0.65
C ASP A 236 -6.10 3.42 -0.77
N PHE A 237 -7.14 2.93 -1.42
CA PHE A 237 -7.18 2.81 -2.86
C PHE A 237 -7.66 4.14 -3.49
N ILE A 238 -7.18 4.45 -4.70
CA ILE A 238 -7.84 5.45 -5.54
C ILE A 238 -8.90 4.71 -6.34
N ASP A 239 -10.14 5.15 -6.25
CA ASP A 239 -11.28 4.48 -6.88
C ASP A 239 -11.75 5.21 -8.13
N THR A 240 -12.35 4.41 -9.02
CA THR A 240 -13.13 4.83 -10.18
C THR A 240 -14.39 3.96 -10.24
N PRO A 241 -15.47 4.39 -10.93
CA PRO A 241 -16.62 3.51 -11.17
C PRO A 241 -16.23 2.17 -11.84
N ALA A 242 -15.22 2.20 -12.71
CA ALA A 242 -14.68 1.02 -13.36
C ALA A 242 -14.01 0.08 -12.35
N TYR A 243 -13.15 0.61 -11.48
CA TYR A 243 -12.45 -0.19 -10.48
C TYR A 243 -13.39 -0.77 -9.44
N ARG A 244 -14.35 0.00 -8.95
CA ARG A 244 -15.39 -0.52 -8.05
C ARG A 244 -16.13 -1.71 -8.65
N SER A 245 -16.55 -1.58 -9.90
CA SER A 245 -17.24 -2.65 -10.62
C SER A 245 -16.33 -3.87 -10.82
N TRP A 246 -15.05 -3.64 -11.12
CA TRP A 246 -14.05 -4.69 -11.26
C TRP A 246 -13.85 -5.45 -9.94
N ARG A 247 -13.59 -4.75 -8.82
CA ARG A 247 -13.38 -5.36 -7.50
C ARG A 247 -14.56 -6.24 -7.08
N GLN A 248 -15.79 -5.75 -7.24
CA GLN A 248 -16.99 -6.50 -6.88
C GLN A 248 -17.13 -7.81 -7.68
N ARG A 249 -16.86 -7.76 -8.99
CA ARG A 249 -16.91 -8.94 -9.86
C ARG A 249 -15.82 -9.94 -9.48
N GLU A 250 -14.58 -9.47 -9.32
CA GLU A 250 -13.44 -10.36 -9.12
C GLU A 250 -13.38 -10.94 -7.70
N VAL A 251 -13.81 -10.21 -6.66
CA VAL A 251 -14.02 -10.79 -5.32
C VAL A 251 -15.06 -11.91 -5.36
N SER A 252 -16.19 -11.66 -6.03
CA SER A 252 -17.26 -12.66 -6.17
C SER A 252 -16.79 -13.89 -6.96
N ALA A 253 -15.99 -13.70 -8.01
CA ALA A 253 -15.41 -14.78 -8.80
C ALA A 253 -14.36 -15.57 -8.01
N ALA A 254 -13.45 -14.89 -7.31
CA ALA A 254 -12.43 -15.51 -6.49
C ALA A 254 -13.03 -16.35 -5.35
N ASN A 255 -14.10 -15.87 -4.71
CA ASN A 255 -14.83 -16.64 -3.70
C ASN A 255 -15.41 -17.94 -4.28
N ARG A 256 -16.07 -17.90 -5.43
CA ARG A 256 -16.58 -19.12 -6.11
C ARG A 256 -15.47 -20.08 -6.48
N ARG A 257 -14.35 -19.57 -6.99
CA ARG A 257 -13.16 -20.38 -7.33
C ARG A 257 -12.56 -21.06 -6.09
N ARG A 258 -12.49 -20.34 -4.97
CA ARG A 258 -12.04 -20.88 -3.67
C ARG A 258 -13.00 -21.93 -3.12
N GLU A 259 -14.31 -21.72 -3.20
CA GLU A 259 -15.33 -22.71 -2.82
C GLU A 259 -15.24 -23.98 -3.68
N ALA A 260 -14.83 -23.85 -4.94
CA ALA A 260 -14.52 -24.96 -5.84
C ALA A 260 -13.14 -25.62 -5.60
N GLY A 261 -12.41 -25.21 -4.54
CA GLY A 261 -11.13 -25.80 -4.14
C GLY A 261 -9.90 -25.19 -4.81
N GLN A 262 -10.02 -24.07 -5.52
CA GLN A 262 -8.86 -23.39 -6.11
C GLN A 262 -8.14 -22.51 -5.08
N GLY A 263 -6.82 -22.65 -5.00
CA GLY A 263 -5.96 -21.89 -4.09
C GLY A 263 -5.33 -20.64 -4.72
N MET A 264 -4.10 -20.33 -4.29
CA MET A 264 -3.29 -19.28 -4.91
C MET A 264 -2.66 -19.81 -6.19
N ALA A 265 -3.01 -19.20 -7.33
CA ALA A 265 -2.36 -19.51 -8.59
C ALA A 265 -0.94 -18.94 -8.62
N ASN A 266 -0.03 -19.62 -9.32
CA ASN A 266 1.38 -19.21 -9.40
C ASN A 266 1.70 -18.67 -10.80
N PRO A 267 1.98 -17.36 -10.96
CA PRO A 267 2.27 -16.74 -12.26
C PRO A 267 3.62 -17.19 -12.86
N ASN A 268 4.42 -17.97 -12.12
CA ASN A 268 5.77 -18.37 -12.51
C ASN A 268 5.89 -19.85 -12.93
N ARG A 269 4.79 -20.64 -12.94
CA ARG A 269 4.86 -22.09 -13.21
C ARG A 269 5.10 -22.46 -14.68
N ASP A 270 4.73 -21.59 -15.61
CA ASP A 270 4.74 -21.88 -17.05
C ASP A 270 5.90 -21.19 -17.82
N HIS A 271 6.93 -20.73 -17.10
CA HIS A 271 8.09 -19.99 -17.61
C HIS A 271 9.43 -20.58 -17.17
#